data_AF-A0A964ZJ87-F1
#
_entry.id   AF-A0A964ZJ87-F1
#
_cell.length_a   1.000
_cell.length_b   1.000
_cell.length_c   1.000
_cell.angle_alpha   90.00
_cell.angle_beta   90.00
_cell.angle_gamma   90.00
#
_symmetry.space_group_name_H-M   'P 1'
#
loop_
_entity.id
_entity.type
_entity.pdbx_description
1 polymer ?
#
loop_
_entity_poly.entity_id
_entity_poly.type
_entity_poly.pdbx_seq_one_letter_code
_entity_poly.pdbx_strand_id
1 'polypeptide(L)'
;MQGLLARGVPVSELTGKMVTEEAGVDKMYVRRFFGSLDLLLLAALEDLLVRRMRSLISSDLFDPMAGGAIDSRAGHAFQLFSHLAPNKDLQPRLAAVGTAVVSVFGQQLRGEFGLSEDVAKREAIVGLLLGVGYLSVGHLMPTSALNVLDWLSTRRESLRQRRT
;
A
#
# COMPACT_ATOMS: atom_id res chain seq x y z
N MET A 1 13.52 -7.12 -7.51
CA MET A 1 12.77 -5.87 -7.22
C MET A 1 12.55 -5.64 -5.73
N GLN A 2 11.91 -6.54 -4.97
CA GLN A 2 11.71 -6.32 -3.52
C GLN A 2 13.05 -6.09 -2.77
N GLY A 3 14.12 -6.78 -3.15
CA GLY A 3 15.47 -6.52 -2.65
C GLY A 3 16.05 -5.15 -3.02
N LEU A 4 15.70 -4.60 -4.19
CA LEU A 4 16.12 -3.24 -4.59
C LEU A 4 15.41 -2.18 -3.75
N LEU A 5 14.10 -2.32 -3.56
CA LEU A 5 13.30 -1.40 -2.73
C LEU A 5 13.71 -1.48 -1.26
N ALA A 6 13.97 -2.68 -0.75
CA ALA A 6 14.47 -2.88 0.62
C ALA A 6 15.86 -2.25 0.85
N ARG A 7 16.68 -2.12 -0.19
CA ARG A 7 17.96 -1.39 -0.14
C ARG A 7 17.80 0.13 -0.30
N GLY A 8 16.58 0.64 -0.36
CA GLY A 8 16.28 2.07 -0.46
C GLY A 8 16.38 2.64 -1.87
N VAL A 9 16.43 1.81 -2.92
CA VAL A 9 16.43 2.31 -4.31
C VAL A 9 15.05 2.92 -4.62
N PRO A 10 14.97 4.21 -5.00
CA PRO A 10 13.71 4.84 -5.34
C PRO A 10 13.04 4.16 -6.55
N VAL A 11 11.71 4.03 -6.54
CA VAL A 11 10.97 3.44 -7.67
C VAL A 11 11.25 4.19 -8.97
N SER A 12 11.38 5.52 -8.92
CA SER A 12 11.69 6.37 -10.07
C SER A 12 13.06 6.11 -10.71
N GLU A 13 13.98 5.47 -9.99
CA GLU A 13 15.32 5.14 -10.47
C GLU A 13 15.43 3.68 -10.94
N LEU A 14 14.37 2.87 -10.75
CA LEU A 14 14.38 1.49 -11.19
C LEU A 14 14.50 1.43 -12.72
N THR A 15 15.39 0.57 -13.18
CA THR A 15 15.52 0.24 -14.60
C THR A 15 15.26 -1.24 -14.83
N GLY A 16 14.82 -1.60 -16.04
CA GLY A 16 14.67 -3.00 -16.42
C GLY A 16 15.95 -3.81 -16.19
N LYS A 17 17.11 -3.21 -16.49
CA LYS A 17 18.44 -3.81 -16.27
C LYS A 17 18.68 -4.16 -14.79
N MET A 18 18.48 -3.20 -13.88
CA MET A 18 18.65 -3.44 -12.44
C MET A 18 17.73 -4.56 -11.94
N VAL A 19 16.48 -4.58 -12.42
CA VAL A 19 15.51 -5.61 -12.03
C VAL A 19 15.93 -6.99 -12.55
N THR A 20 16.43 -7.09 -13.79
CA THR A 20 16.90 -8.37 -14.36
C THR A 20 18.19 -8.85 -13.70
N GLU A 21 19.13 -7.96 -13.39
CA GLU A 21 20.38 -8.28 -12.70
C GLU A 21 20.12 -8.79 -11.29
N GLU A 22 19.26 -8.11 -10.53
CA GLU A 22 18.87 -8.54 -9.18
C GLU A 22 18.16 -9.90 -9.19
N ALA A 23 17.39 -10.19 -10.24
CA ALA A 23 16.66 -11.45 -10.36
C ALA A 23 17.52 -12.59 -10.98
N GLY A 24 18.74 -12.30 -11.44
CA GLY A 24 19.58 -13.27 -12.13
C GLY A 24 18.99 -13.78 -13.45
N VAL A 25 18.18 -12.96 -14.13
CA VAL A 25 17.50 -13.32 -15.40
C VAL A 25 18.06 -12.53 -16.58
N ASP A 26 17.74 -12.99 -17.79
CA ASP A 26 18.14 -12.33 -19.03
C ASP A 26 17.61 -10.88 -19.15
N LYS A 27 18.40 -10.00 -19.76
CA LYS A 27 18.08 -8.57 -19.94
C LYS A 27 16.81 -8.31 -20.75
N MET A 28 16.37 -9.26 -21.59
CA MET A 28 15.13 -9.15 -22.36
C MET A 28 13.91 -9.66 -21.59
N TYR A 29 14.08 -10.23 -20.40
CA TYR A 29 13.01 -10.85 -19.62
C TYR A 29 11.83 -9.90 -19.40
N VAL A 30 12.09 -8.68 -18.93
CA VAL A 30 11.05 -7.67 -18.67
C VAL A 30 10.25 -7.38 -19.94
N ARG A 31 10.95 -7.12 -21.05
CA ARG A 31 10.30 -6.82 -22.32
C ARG A 31 9.52 -8.02 -22.87
N ARG A 32 10.06 -9.24 -22.76
CA ARG A 32 9.46 -10.46 -23.31
C ARG A 32 8.19 -10.87 -22.58
N PHE A 33 8.18 -10.79 -21.24
CA PHE A 33 7.08 -11.32 -20.43
C PHE A 33 6.10 -10.25 -19.95
N PHE A 34 6.55 -9.00 -19.82
CA PHE A 34 5.73 -7.91 -19.29
C PHE A 34 5.54 -6.77 -20.30
N GLY A 35 6.30 -6.75 -21.41
CA GLY A 35 6.25 -5.69 -22.40
C GLY A 35 7.06 -4.44 -21.99
N SER A 36 6.83 -3.92 -20.79
CA SER A 36 7.51 -2.74 -20.25
C SER A 36 7.84 -2.90 -18.76
N LEU A 37 8.70 -2.01 -18.25
CA LEU A 37 8.98 -1.93 -16.81
C LEU A 37 7.72 -1.56 -16.04
N ASP A 38 6.95 -0.58 -16.49
CA ASP A 38 5.72 -0.14 -15.81
C ASP A 38 4.70 -1.28 -15.64
N LEU A 39 4.55 -2.14 -16.65
CA LEU A 39 3.66 -3.30 -16.59
C LEU A 39 4.16 -4.36 -15.60
N LEU A 40 5.49 -4.51 -15.45
CA LEU A 40 6.07 -5.34 -14.40
C LEU A 40 5.85 -4.74 -13.01
N LEU A 41 6.03 -3.43 -12.85
CA LEU A 41 5.77 -2.72 -11.60
C LEU A 41 4.30 -2.84 -11.19
N LEU A 42 3.38 -2.75 -12.15
CA LEU A 42 1.95 -2.94 -11.93
C LEU A 42 1.62 -4.38 -11.52
N ALA A 43 2.21 -5.39 -12.16
CA ALA A 43 2.03 -6.78 -11.75
C ALA A 43 2.57 -7.04 -10.33
N ALA A 44 3.66 -6.39 -9.95
CA ALA A 44 4.20 -6.50 -8.59
C ALA A 44 3.36 -5.76 -7.55
N LEU A 45 2.79 -4.61 -7.90
CA LEU A 45 1.80 -3.90 -7.09
C LEU A 45 0.58 -4.80 -6.84
N GLU A 46 0.05 -5.43 -7.88
CA GLU A 46 -1.05 -6.39 -7.79
C GLU A 46 -0.69 -7.58 -6.89
N ASP A 47 0.50 -8.18 -7.01
CA ASP A 47 0.94 -9.27 -6.13
C ASP A 47 1.06 -8.84 -4.66
N LEU A 48 1.66 -7.66 -4.41
CA LEU A 48 1.82 -7.11 -3.07
C LEU A 48 0.46 -6.86 -2.41
N LEU A 49 -0.47 -6.21 -3.12
CA LEU A 49 -1.79 -5.87 -2.60
C LEU A 49 -2.72 -7.08 -2.47
N VAL A 50 -2.74 -7.99 -3.45
CA VAL A 50 -3.73 -9.08 -3.51
C VAL A 50 -3.27 -10.32 -2.75
N ARG A 51 -1.98 -10.69 -2.85
CA ARG A 51 -1.49 -11.94 -2.27
C ARG A 51 -0.83 -11.78 -0.92
N ARG A 52 -0.21 -10.61 -0.67
CA ARG A 52 0.72 -10.45 0.45
C ARG A 52 0.22 -9.50 1.55
N MET A 53 -0.64 -8.54 1.25
CA MET A 53 -1.28 -7.70 2.25
C MET A 53 -2.66 -8.24 2.62
N ARG A 54 -2.72 -8.95 3.76
CA ARG A 54 -3.94 -9.60 4.25
C ARG A 54 -4.82 -8.69 5.09
N SER A 55 -4.30 -7.59 5.64
CA SER A 55 -5.08 -6.62 6.42
C SER A 55 -4.34 -5.27 6.47
N LEU A 56 -5.12 -4.19 6.47
CA LEU A 56 -4.62 -2.81 6.65
C LEU A 56 -5.11 -2.22 7.97
N ILE A 57 -5.68 -3.05 8.86
CA ILE A 57 -6.21 -2.59 10.14
C ILE A 57 -5.04 -2.43 11.10
N SER A 58 -4.46 -1.22 11.15
CA SER A 58 -3.54 -0.68 12.17
C SER A 58 -2.30 -1.48 12.58
N SER A 59 -2.42 -2.75 13.02
CA SER A 59 -1.33 -3.58 13.54
C SER A 59 -0.50 -4.26 12.46
N ASP A 60 -1.07 -4.44 11.26
CA ASP A 60 -0.32 -4.93 10.09
C ASP A 60 0.28 -3.79 9.27
N LEU A 61 -0.23 -2.56 9.45
CA LEU A 61 0.22 -1.38 8.72
C LEU A 61 1.33 -0.65 9.47
N PHE A 62 1.30 -0.70 10.80
CA PHE A 62 2.36 -0.21 11.68
C PHE A 62 2.85 -1.39 12.48
N ASP A 63 4.11 -1.77 12.32
CA ASP A 63 4.74 -2.80 13.12
C ASP A 63 4.99 -2.24 14.53
N PRO A 64 4.26 -2.71 15.56
CA PRO A 64 4.44 -2.21 16.92
C PRO A 64 5.80 -2.61 17.51
N MET A 65 6.47 -3.64 16.97
CA MET A 65 7.81 -4.08 17.41
C MET A 65 8.94 -3.28 16.74
N ALA A 66 8.67 -2.65 15.59
CA ALA A 66 9.61 -1.75 14.89
C ALA A 66 9.45 -0.27 15.30
N GLY A 67 8.94 0.00 16.51
CA GLY A 67 8.74 1.37 16.99
C GLY A 67 7.62 2.13 16.25
N GLY A 68 6.65 1.43 15.66
CA GLY A 68 5.60 2.03 14.86
C GLY A 68 6.03 2.38 13.44
N ALA A 69 7.06 1.73 12.89
CA ALA A 69 7.40 1.83 11.48
C ALA A 69 6.31 1.17 10.61
N ILE A 70 6.05 1.73 9.43
CA ILE A 70 5.08 1.14 8.50
C ILE A 70 5.62 -0.19 7.95
N ASP A 71 4.74 -1.18 7.79
CA ASP A 71 5.09 -2.43 7.10
C ASP A 71 5.69 -2.11 5.72
N SER A 72 6.92 -2.58 5.50
CA SER A 72 7.69 -2.24 4.31
C SER A 72 7.00 -2.64 3.01
N ARG A 73 6.15 -3.68 3.02
CA ARG A 73 5.38 -4.11 1.84
C ARG A 73 4.26 -3.14 1.52
N ALA A 74 3.58 -2.63 2.54
CA ALA A 74 2.60 -1.56 2.38
C ALA A 74 3.29 -0.31 1.83
N GLY A 75 4.43 0.09 2.41
CA GLY A 75 5.23 1.20 1.91
C GLY A 75 5.61 1.05 0.44
N HIS A 76 6.16 -0.10 0.05
CA HIS A 76 6.51 -0.38 -1.34
C HIS A 76 5.30 -0.37 -2.28
N ALA A 77 4.15 -0.91 -1.86
CA ALA A 77 2.94 -0.89 -2.67
C ALA A 77 2.46 0.55 -2.94
N PHE A 78 2.46 1.42 -1.93
CA PHE A 78 2.10 2.83 -2.11
C PHE A 78 3.09 3.60 -2.97
N GLN A 79 4.39 3.30 -2.88
CA GLN A 79 5.41 3.89 -3.75
C GLN A 79 5.20 3.49 -5.21
N LEU A 80 4.95 2.20 -5.47
CA LEU A 80 4.65 1.69 -6.81
C LEU A 80 3.37 2.32 -7.37
N PHE A 81 2.30 2.38 -6.57
CA PHE A 81 1.04 3.01 -6.97
C PHE A 81 1.24 4.48 -7.34
N SER A 82 1.93 5.24 -6.50
CA SER A 82 2.20 6.68 -6.73
C SER A 82 3.06 6.92 -7.96
N HIS A 83 4.05 6.05 -8.21
CA HIS A 83 4.89 6.14 -9.39
C HIS A 83 4.13 5.87 -10.69
N LEU A 84 3.20 4.91 -10.67
CA LEU A 84 2.43 4.51 -11.86
C LEU A 84 1.21 5.43 -12.13
N ALA A 85 0.69 6.13 -11.12
CA ALA A 85 -0.51 6.96 -11.22
C ALA A 85 -0.49 8.03 -12.34
N PRO A 86 0.65 8.68 -12.67
CA PRO A 86 0.71 9.63 -13.78
C PRO A 86 0.56 8.98 -15.16
N ASN A 87 0.79 7.66 -15.29
CA ASN A 87 0.69 6.96 -16.58
C ASN A 87 -0.78 6.72 -16.95
N LYS A 88 -1.28 7.49 -17.92
CA LYS A 88 -2.67 7.45 -18.39
C LYS A 88 -3.11 6.08 -18.89
N ASP A 89 -2.21 5.32 -19.52
CA ASP A 89 -2.53 4.00 -20.07
C ASP A 89 -2.80 2.97 -18.96
N LEU A 90 -2.26 3.21 -17.77
CA LEU A 90 -2.42 2.32 -16.61
C LEU A 90 -3.54 2.74 -15.68
N GLN A 91 -4.09 3.95 -15.81
CA GLN A 91 -5.15 4.48 -14.94
C GLN A 91 -6.36 3.54 -14.79
N PRO A 92 -6.89 2.90 -15.84
CA PRO A 92 -8.02 1.98 -15.69
C PRO A 92 -7.68 0.78 -14.79
N ARG A 93 -6.49 0.20 -14.92
CA ARG A 93 -6.04 -0.91 -14.06
C ARG A 93 -5.77 -0.44 -12.64
N LEU A 94 -5.12 0.71 -12.47
CA LEU A 94 -4.86 1.29 -11.16
C LEU A 94 -6.17 1.63 -10.41
N ALA A 95 -7.19 2.11 -11.11
CA ALA A 95 -8.52 2.35 -10.54
C ALA A 95 -9.20 1.03 -10.10
N ALA A 96 -9.08 -0.02 -10.90
CA ALA A 96 -9.57 -1.36 -10.52
C ALA A 96 -8.85 -1.89 -9.28
N VAL A 97 -7.52 -1.72 -9.21
CA VAL A 97 -6.71 -2.06 -8.03
C VAL A 97 -7.17 -1.28 -6.80
N GLY A 98 -7.35 0.04 -6.92
CA GLY A 98 -7.85 0.87 -5.82
C GLY A 98 -9.23 0.43 -5.33
N THR A 99 -10.13 0.08 -6.25
CA THR A 99 -11.47 -0.43 -5.92
C THR A 99 -11.40 -1.76 -5.17
N ALA A 100 -10.54 -2.67 -5.61
CA ALA A 100 -10.34 -3.97 -4.95
C ALA A 100 -9.80 -3.80 -3.52
N VAL A 101 -8.81 -2.92 -3.33
CA VAL A 101 -8.23 -2.63 -2.01
C VAL A 101 -9.28 -2.04 -1.07
N VAL A 102 -10.07 -1.05 -1.53
CA VAL A 102 -11.16 -0.46 -0.74
C VAL A 102 -12.20 -1.52 -0.37
N SER A 103 -12.52 -2.44 -1.28
CA SER A 103 -13.49 -3.51 -1.02
C SER A 103 -12.99 -4.47 0.07
N VAL A 104 -11.74 -4.93 -0.03
CA VAL A 104 -11.13 -5.81 0.98
C VAL A 104 -11.10 -5.12 2.34
N PHE A 105 -10.64 -3.87 2.40
CA PHE A 105 -10.54 -3.15 3.67
C PHE A 105 -11.92 -2.80 4.25
N GLY A 106 -12.89 -2.47 3.41
CA GLY A 106 -14.28 -2.27 3.82
C GLY A 106 -14.88 -3.55 4.41
N GLN A 107 -14.65 -4.71 3.81
CA GLN A 107 -15.10 -5.99 4.37
C GLN A 107 -14.47 -6.28 5.74
N GLN A 108 -13.19 -5.97 5.90
CA GLN A 108 -12.48 -6.13 7.17
C GLN A 108 -13.05 -5.23 8.27
N LEU A 109 -13.20 -3.93 7.99
CA LEU A 109 -13.77 -2.97 8.93
C LEU A 109 -15.21 -3.36 9.30
N ARG A 110 -16.00 -3.84 8.34
CA ARG A 110 -17.32 -4.38 8.60
C ARG A 110 -17.28 -5.60 9.53
N GLY A 111 -16.40 -6.57 9.24
CA GLY A 111 -16.27 -7.79 10.03
C GLY A 111 -15.81 -7.52 11.47
N GLU A 112 -14.85 -6.63 11.66
CA GLU A 112 -14.27 -6.34 12.98
C GLU A 112 -15.15 -5.41 13.82
N PHE A 113 -15.68 -4.35 13.21
CA PHE A 113 -16.39 -3.30 13.93
C PHE A 113 -17.92 -3.42 13.84
N GLY A 114 -18.46 -4.27 12.97
CA GLY A 114 -19.90 -4.40 12.76
C GLY A 114 -20.53 -3.23 12.00
N LEU A 115 -19.73 -2.55 11.16
CA LEU A 115 -20.19 -1.38 10.40
C LEU A 115 -21.09 -1.79 9.22
N SER A 116 -22.01 -0.91 8.82
CA SER A 116 -22.72 -1.05 7.54
C SER A 116 -21.73 -0.98 6.37
N GLU A 117 -22.11 -1.56 5.23
CA GLU A 117 -21.22 -1.65 4.06
C GLU A 117 -20.76 -0.26 3.57
N ASP A 118 -21.67 0.71 3.48
CA ASP A 118 -21.35 2.06 3.02
C ASP A 118 -20.42 2.80 3.98
N VAL A 119 -20.64 2.64 5.30
CA VAL A 119 -19.78 3.24 6.32
C VAL A 119 -18.40 2.60 6.28
N ALA A 120 -18.33 1.27 6.20
CA ALA A 120 -17.07 0.56 6.15
C ALA A 120 -16.23 0.92 4.91
N LYS A 121 -16.87 1.07 3.73
CA LYS A 121 -16.19 1.54 2.51
C LYS A 121 -15.67 2.97 2.65
N ARG A 122 -16.45 3.89 3.22
CA ARG A 122 -16.00 5.27 3.45
C ARG A 122 -14.81 5.33 4.42
N GLU A 123 -14.91 4.60 5.53
CA GLU A 123 -13.81 4.51 6.50
C GLU A 123 -12.57 3.88 5.88
N ALA A 124 -12.74 2.89 5.00
CA ALA A 124 -11.63 2.30 4.26
C ALA A 124 -10.91 3.32 3.36
N ILE A 125 -11.66 4.12 2.60
CA ILE A 125 -11.10 5.18 1.76
C ILE A 125 -10.33 6.20 2.61
N VAL A 126 -10.91 6.67 3.70
CA VAL A 126 -10.26 7.65 4.58
C VAL A 126 -8.99 7.07 5.19
N GLY A 127 -9.00 5.82 5.65
CA GLY A 127 -7.82 5.15 6.19
C GLY A 127 -6.69 5.04 5.17
N LEU A 128 -7.02 4.68 3.92
CA LEU A 128 -6.03 4.61 2.83
C LEU A 128 -5.43 5.98 2.51
N LEU A 129 -6.24 7.04 2.43
CA LEU A 129 -5.77 8.40 2.19
C LEU A 129 -4.82 8.89 3.29
N LEU A 130 -5.12 8.56 4.55
CA LEU A 130 -4.24 8.87 5.67
C LEU A 130 -2.94 8.09 5.62
N GLY A 131 -2.98 6.80 5.26
CA GLY A 131 -1.79 5.99 5.04
C GLY A 131 -0.89 6.57 3.94
N VAL A 132 -1.47 6.97 2.81
CA VAL A 132 -0.75 7.66 1.72
C VAL A 132 -0.13 8.97 2.21
N GLY A 133 -0.91 9.79 2.93
CA GLY A 133 -0.43 11.07 3.46
C GLY A 133 0.75 10.90 4.42
N TYR A 134 0.65 9.94 5.34
CA TYR A 134 1.71 9.62 6.27
C TYR A 134 2.96 9.09 5.55
N LEU A 135 2.81 8.20 4.57
CA LEU A 135 3.95 7.69 3.79
C LEU A 135 4.63 8.76 2.93
N SER A 136 3.86 9.74 2.45
CA SER A 136 4.39 10.79 1.56
C SER A 136 5.14 11.86 2.34
N VAL A 137 4.54 12.39 3.41
CA VAL A 137 5.06 13.56 4.14
C VAL A 137 5.11 13.38 5.66
N GLY A 138 4.62 12.27 6.20
CA GLY A 138 4.50 12.05 7.65
C GLY A 138 5.86 12.02 8.37
N HIS A 139 6.93 11.60 7.71
CA HIS A 139 8.29 11.65 8.25
C HIS A 139 8.84 13.08 8.43
N LEU A 140 8.24 14.08 7.75
CA LEU A 140 8.57 15.50 7.89
C LEU A 140 7.74 16.19 8.97
N MET A 141 6.65 15.55 9.40
CA MET A 141 5.77 16.10 10.43
C MET A 141 6.38 15.80 11.80
N PRO A 142 6.25 16.73 12.79
CA PRO A 142 6.67 16.50 14.17
C PRO A 142 5.71 15.56 14.90
N THR A 143 5.35 14.43 14.27
CA THR A 143 4.46 13.41 14.80
C THR A 143 5.31 12.25 15.31
N SER A 144 5.33 12.06 16.64
CA SER A 144 5.90 10.84 17.20
C SER A 144 5.06 9.63 16.78
N ALA A 145 5.67 8.46 16.61
CA ALA A 145 4.95 7.22 16.33
C ALA A 145 3.89 6.93 17.39
N LEU A 146 4.15 7.30 18.65
CA LEU A 146 3.20 7.20 19.76
C LEU A 146 1.92 8.04 19.53
N ASN A 147 2.04 9.26 19.03
CA ASN A 147 0.87 10.10 18.74
C ASN A 147 0.00 9.52 17.62
N VAL A 148 0.62 8.87 16.62
CA VAL A 148 -0.10 8.18 15.54
C VAL A 148 -0.82 6.95 16.08
N LEU A 149 -0.17 6.17 16.94
CA LEU A 149 -0.76 5.00 17.58
C LEU A 149 -1.93 5.37 18.52
N ASP A 150 -1.81 6.46 19.26
CA ASP A 150 -2.87 6.96 20.15
C ASP A 150 -4.08 7.51 19.37
N TRP A 151 -3.83 8.22 18.27
CA TRP A 151 -4.90 8.62 17.37
C TRP A 151 -5.59 7.40 16.72
N LEU A 152 -4.83 6.38 16.32
CA LEU A 152 -5.38 5.12 15.79
C LEU A 152 -6.22 4.37 16.83
N SER A 153 -5.79 4.32 18.09
CA SER A 153 -6.53 3.67 19.18
C SER A 153 -7.86 4.39 19.44
N THR A 154 -7.84 5.72 19.53
CA THR A 154 -9.02 6.57 19.69
C THR A 154 -9.99 6.40 18.52
N ARG A 155 -9.46 6.32 17.29
CA ARG A 155 -10.26 6.06 16.09
C ARG A 155 -10.94 4.70 16.13
N ARG A 156 -10.24 3.63 16.52
CA ARG A 156 -10.84 2.29 16.67
C ARG A 156 -12.01 2.32 17.66
N GLU A 157 -11.84 3.02 18.77
CA GLU A 157 -12.90 3.13 19.78
C GLU A 157 -14.11 3.92 19.25
N SER A 158 -13.88 5.00 18.52
CA SER A 158 -14.95 5.74 17.82
C SER A 158 -15.69 4.86 16.80
N LEU A 159 -15.00 3.99 16.06
CA LEU A 159 -15.61 3.07 15.11
C LEU A 159 -16.50 2.02 15.81
N ARG A 160 -16.09 1.53 16.99
CA ARG A 160 -16.91 0.61 17.80
C ARG A 160 -18.21 1.25 18.28
N GLN A 161 -18.16 2.53 18.63
CA GLN A 161 -19.34 3.29 19.07
C GLN A 161 -20.34 3.54 17.94
N ARG A 162 -19.95 3.39 16.68
CA ARG A 162 -20.80 3.52 15.49
C ARG A 162 -21.46 2.21 15.07
N ARG A 163 -21.44 1.18 15.93
CA ARG A 163 -22.19 -0.06 15.71
C ARG A 163 -23.67 0.27 15.53
N THR A 164 -24.22 -0.15 14.39
CA THR A 164 -25.65 -0.15 14.08
C THR A 164 -26.12 -1.57 13.93
#